data_AF-F2R3A3-F1
#
_entry.id   AF-F2R3A3-F1
#
_cell.length_a   1.000
_cell.length_b   1.000
_cell.length_c   1.000
_cell.angle_alpha   90.00
_cell.angle_beta   90.00
_cell.angle_gamma   90.00
#
_symmetry.space_group_name_H-M   'P 1'
#
loop_
_entity.id
_entity.type
_entity.pdbx_description
1 polymer ?
#
loop_
_entity_poly.entity_id
_entity_poly.type
_entity_poly.pdbx_seq_one_letter_code
_entity_poly.pdbx_strand_id
1 'polypeptide(L)'
;MSATDTGSSTRTGKWTATILPAACTVAVYAWAVWCFGSPAAPSTPVAVAVGAAAILVAAVAYYLLVDGVVGFWGALALTGGLLLAVASADQSAGRSAVADCVVVRVWAETRESFGEGGAEKTLHHHTLRCPGGYPATLAEDRRVAPDGGTVRVAYDPRRRVGPAVEGSTSPWRPALLAAPLLAAATAGAWRFSRADRQARRERREREEREARHGPSSRRPPGGGRGAGGEEGWSVRGRGRGWWLRRGRRPSGGRRPRRGW
;
A
#
# COMPACT_ATOMS: atom_id res chain seq x y z
N MET A 1 -20.37 47.25 -12.22
CA MET A 1 -20.41 46.09 -11.31
C MET A 1 -19.31 45.14 -11.76
N SER A 2 -18.16 45.23 -11.10
CA SER A 2 -16.96 44.48 -11.48
C SER A 2 -16.95 43.16 -10.73
N ALA A 3 -16.99 42.06 -11.49
CA ALA A 3 -16.81 40.72 -10.95
C ALA A 3 -15.36 40.56 -10.50
N THR A 4 -15.13 40.60 -9.20
CA THR A 4 -13.87 40.20 -8.57
C THR A 4 -13.68 38.70 -8.80
N ASP A 5 -12.80 38.40 -9.76
CA ASP A 5 -12.38 37.06 -10.14
C ASP A 5 -11.53 36.46 -9.02
N THR A 6 -12.12 35.59 -8.20
CA THR A 6 -11.43 34.78 -7.17
C THR A 6 -10.63 33.66 -7.83
N GLY A 7 -9.57 34.05 -8.55
CA GLY A 7 -8.74 33.17 -9.37
C GLY A 7 -7.44 32.68 -8.72
N SER A 8 -7.35 32.57 -7.40
CA SER A 8 -6.07 32.30 -6.70
C SER A 8 -5.95 30.97 -5.95
N SER A 9 -6.91 30.04 -6.04
CA SER A 9 -6.92 28.81 -5.21
C SER A 9 -6.32 27.53 -5.83
N THR A 10 -5.74 27.54 -7.04
CA THR A 10 -5.37 26.27 -7.72
C THR A 10 -3.89 25.87 -7.67
N ARG A 11 -2.98 26.71 -7.14
CA ARG A 11 -1.54 26.32 -7.03
C ARG A 11 -1.17 25.57 -5.75
N THR A 12 -1.93 25.73 -4.67
CA THR A 12 -1.61 25.16 -3.35
C THR A 12 -1.87 23.65 -3.27
N GLY A 13 -2.80 23.11 -4.06
CA GLY A 13 -3.20 21.69 -3.99
C GLY A 13 -2.20 20.66 -4.54
N LYS A 14 -1.17 21.08 -5.28
CA LYS A 14 -0.21 20.12 -5.88
C LYS A 14 0.97 19.76 -4.98
N TRP A 15 1.35 20.64 -4.05
CA TRP A 15 2.47 20.41 -3.14
C TRP A 15 2.09 19.53 -1.94
N THR A 16 0.84 19.61 -1.50
CA THR A 16 0.31 18.83 -0.38
C THR A 16 0.35 17.33 -0.65
N ALA A 17 0.04 16.89 -1.88
CA ALA A 17 0.06 15.47 -2.25
C ALA A 17 1.45 14.82 -2.18
N THR A 18 2.52 15.57 -2.41
CA THR A 18 3.90 15.06 -2.37
C THR A 18 4.51 15.05 -0.97
N ILE A 19 4.12 15.98 -0.09
CA ILE A 19 4.71 16.10 1.26
C ILE A 19 4.00 15.16 2.25
N LEU A 20 2.71 14.89 2.04
CA LEU A 20 1.89 14.07 2.95
C LEU A 20 2.51 12.69 3.28
N PRO A 21 3.02 11.90 2.32
CA PRO A 21 3.58 10.58 2.63
C PRO A 21 4.86 10.67 3.47
N ALA A 22 5.71 11.65 3.18
CA ALA A 22 6.94 11.88 3.92
C ALA A 22 6.62 12.30 5.37
N ALA A 23 5.69 13.24 5.55
CA ALA A 23 5.25 13.69 6.87
C ALA A 23 4.60 12.55 7.69
N CYS A 24 3.75 11.73 7.06
CA CYS A 24 3.14 10.56 7.72
C CYS A 24 4.20 9.55 8.15
N THR A 25 5.19 9.27 7.30
CA THR A 25 6.29 8.35 7.63
C THR A 25 7.07 8.85 8.84
N VAL A 26 7.43 10.15 8.88
CA VAL A 26 8.14 10.74 10.01
C VAL A 26 7.30 10.71 11.28
N ALA A 27 6.00 11.04 11.19
CA ALA A 27 5.09 11.03 12.33
C ALA A 27 4.93 9.62 12.92
N VAL A 28 4.77 8.59 12.09
CA VAL A 28 4.63 7.21 12.57
C VAL A 28 5.96 6.67 13.10
N TYR A 29 7.08 7.04 12.49
CA TYR A 29 8.39 6.70 13.03
C TYR A 29 8.62 7.32 14.42
N ALA A 30 8.32 8.61 14.57
CA ALA A 30 8.43 9.29 15.87
C ALA A 30 7.48 8.68 16.92
N TRP A 31 6.25 8.33 16.53
CA TRP A 31 5.31 7.62 17.38
C TRP A 31 5.83 6.25 17.84
N ALA A 32 6.40 5.46 16.92
CA ALA A 32 6.97 4.16 17.24
C ALA A 32 8.16 4.30 18.19
N VAL A 33 9.11 5.19 17.88
CA VAL A 33 10.26 5.47 18.75
C VAL A 33 9.82 5.89 20.16
N TRP A 34 8.78 6.72 20.26
CA TRP A 34 8.24 7.11 21.56
C TRP A 34 7.59 5.94 22.32
N CYS A 35 6.76 5.13 21.64
CA CYS A 35 6.11 3.97 22.24
C CYS A 35 7.11 2.94 22.78
N PHE A 36 8.26 2.76 22.13
CA PHE A 36 9.24 1.78 22.57
C PHE A 36 10.32 2.35 23.50
N GLY A 37 10.69 3.62 23.31
CA GLY A 37 11.75 4.27 24.09
C GLY A 37 11.28 4.88 25.41
N SER A 38 9.98 5.19 25.56
CA SER A 38 9.51 5.90 26.74
C SER A 38 9.31 4.98 27.95
N PRO A 39 9.72 5.40 29.17
CA PRO A 39 9.30 4.74 30.40
C PRO A 39 7.78 4.80 30.62
N ALA A 40 7.10 5.79 30.02
CA ALA A 40 5.65 5.98 30.09
C ALA A 40 4.93 5.42 28.84
N ALA A 41 5.50 4.38 28.21
CA ALA A 41 4.91 3.76 27.04
C ALA A 41 3.45 3.30 27.30
N PRO A 42 2.51 3.60 26.39
CA PRO A 42 1.15 3.09 26.48
C PRO A 42 1.15 1.56 26.42
N SER A 43 0.06 0.94 26.90
CA SER A 43 -0.08 -0.51 26.79
C SER A 43 -0.04 -0.94 25.33
N THR A 44 0.56 -2.12 25.05
CA THR A 44 0.66 -2.70 23.71
C THR A 44 -0.63 -2.60 22.88
N PRO A 45 -1.83 -2.94 23.40
CA PRO A 45 -3.05 -2.82 22.61
C PRO A 45 -3.40 -1.38 22.24
N VAL A 46 -3.13 -0.40 23.12
CA VAL A 46 -3.36 1.02 22.83
C VAL A 46 -2.40 1.52 21.76
N ALA A 47 -1.12 1.17 21.87
CA ALA A 47 -0.13 1.52 20.86
C ALA A 47 -0.50 0.97 19.47
N VAL A 48 -0.94 -0.30 19.42
CA VAL A 48 -1.39 -0.95 18.19
C VAL A 48 -2.66 -0.30 17.64
N ALA A 49 -3.66 -0.02 18.49
CA ALA A 49 -4.91 0.58 18.06
C ALA A 49 -4.71 1.99 17.49
N VAL A 50 -3.92 2.84 18.16
CA VAL A 50 -3.61 4.19 17.69
C VAL A 50 -2.79 4.15 16.40
N GLY A 51 -1.80 3.26 16.31
CA GLY A 51 -1.02 3.07 15.09
C GLY A 51 -1.88 2.62 13.90
N ALA A 52 -2.76 1.63 14.12
CA ALA A 52 -3.69 1.15 13.10
C ALA A 52 -4.66 2.25 12.64
N ALA A 53 -5.21 3.02 13.59
CA ALA A 53 -6.08 4.14 13.27
C ALA A 53 -5.35 5.22 12.45
N ALA A 54 -4.12 5.56 12.80
CA ALA A 54 -3.31 6.53 12.05
C ALA A 54 -3.03 6.06 10.61
N ILE A 55 -2.67 4.78 10.43
CA ILE A 55 -2.47 4.17 9.10
C ILE A 55 -3.76 4.23 8.28
N LEU A 56 -4.90 3.91 8.89
CA LEU A 56 -6.20 3.91 8.21
C LEU A 56 -6.59 5.34 7.78
N VAL A 57 -6.42 6.33 8.65
CA VAL A 57 -6.68 7.74 8.31
C VAL A 57 -5.77 8.21 7.19
N ALA A 58 -4.47 7.88 7.23
CA ALA A 58 -3.53 8.22 6.16
C ALA A 58 -3.89 7.55 4.83
N ALA A 59 -4.28 6.27 4.86
CA ALA A 59 -4.71 5.54 3.68
C ALA A 59 -6.00 6.11 3.06
N VAL A 60 -6.99 6.45 3.89
CA VAL A 60 -8.24 7.09 3.45
C VAL A 60 -7.95 8.48 2.87
N ALA A 61 -7.15 9.29 3.55
CA ALA A 61 -6.76 10.62 3.04
C ALA A 61 -6.05 10.51 1.69
N TYR A 62 -5.10 9.58 1.55
CA TYR A 62 -4.39 9.35 0.29
C TYR A 62 -5.34 8.87 -0.83
N TYR A 63 -6.25 7.95 -0.52
CA TYR A 63 -7.26 7.46 -1.46
C TYR A 63 -8.17 8.59 -1.95
N LEU A 64 -8.63 9.47 -1.06
CA LEU A 64 -9.45 10.62 -1.42
C LEU A 64 -8.68 11.69 -2.23
N LEU A 65 -7.36 11.77 -2.05
CA LEU A 65 -6.49 12.70 -2.80
C LEU A 65 -6.13 12.19 -4.20
N VAL A 66 -6.13 10.86 -4.42
CA VAL A 66 -5.70 10.24 -5.67
C VAL A 66 -6.88 9.48 -6.28
N ASP A 67 -7.59 10.14 -7.19
CA ASP A 67 -8.73 9.53 -7.89
C ASP A 67 -8.34 8.26 -8.66
N GLY A 68 -9.20 7.24 -8.56
CA GLY A 68 -9.16 6.03 -9.37
C GLY A 68 -8.32 4.88 -8.80
N VAL A 69 -8.07 3.87 -9.66
CA VAL A 69 -7.40 2.61 -9.30
C VAL A 69 -5.96 2.86 -8.80
N VAL A 70 -5.33 3.96 -9.22
CA VAL A 70 -3.97 4.34 -8.81
C VAL A 70 -3.92 4.74 -7.33
N GLY A 71 -4.96 5.37 -6.79
CA GLY A 71 -5.04 5.73 -5.37
C GLY A 71 -5.07 4.51 -4.46
N PHE A 72 -5.79 3.46 -4.87
CA PHE A 72 -5.86 2.19 -4.14
C PHE A 72 -4.49 1.51 -4.01
N TRP A 73 -3.75 1.39 -5.12
CA TRP A 73 -2.41 0.79 -5.09
C TRP A 73 -1.41 1.61 -4.27
N GLY A 74 -1.50 2.94 -4.32
CA GLY A 74 -0.68 3.80 -3.49
C GLY A 74 -1.01 3.70 -2.00
N ALA A 75 -2.28 3.57 -1.63
CA ALA A 75 -2.70 3.34 -0.25
C ALA A 75 -2.19 1.98 0.29
N LEU A 76 -2.24 0.92 -0.53
CA LEU A 76 -1.65 -0.38 -0.18
C LEU A 76 -0.14 -0.29 0.00
N ALA A 77 0.57 0.37 -0.92
CA ALA A 77 2.02 0.56 -0.81
C ALA A 77 2.40 1.36 0.44
N LEU A 78 1.62 2.41 0.77
CA LEU A 78 1.80 3.22 1.96
C LEU A 78 1.58 2.39 3.24
N THR A 79 0.52 1.59 3.27
CA THR A 79 0.22 0.67 4.38
C THR A 79 1.33 -0.36 4.56
N GLY A 80 1.82 -0.96 3.47
CA GLY A 80 2.95 -1.89 3.49
C GLY A 80 4.24 -1.25 4.00
N GLY A 81 4.54 -0.02 3.54
CA GLY A 81 5.69 0.75 4.03
C GLY A 81 5.61 1.07 5.52
N LEU A 82 4.41 1.39 6.01
CA LEU A 82 4.14 1.65 7.42
C LEU A 82 4.29 0.42 8.30
N LEU A 83 3.73 -0.72 7.88
CA LEU A 83 3.89 -1.99 8.60
C LEU A 83 5.37 -2.40 8.67
N LEU A 84 6.11 -2.17 7.60
CA LEU A 84 7.53 -2.50 7.57
C LEU A 84 8.36 -1.55 8.46
N ALA A 85 7.99 -0.28 8.55
CA ALA A 85 8.61 0.67 9.47
C ALA A 85 8.33 0.31 10.94
N VAL A 86 7.13 -0.21 11.24
CA VAL A 86 6.83 -0.73 12.59
C VAL A 86 7.66 -1.98 12.89
N ALA A 87 7.78 -2.89 11.92
CA ALA A 87 8.61 -4.08 12.08
C ALA A 87 10.10 -3.75 12.29
N SER A 88 10.62 -2.73 11.59
CA SER A 88 12.01 -2.28 11.80
C SER A 88 12.20 -1.58 13.15
N ALA A 89 11.21 -0.79 13.58
CA ALA A 89 11.23 -0.16 14.90
C ALA A 89 11.25 -1.22 16.02
N ASP A 90 10.39 -2.25 15.93
CA ASP A 90 10.34 -3.37 16.88
C ASP A 90 11.70 -4.11 16.96
N GLN A 91 12.32 -4.32 15.80
CA GLN A 91 13.67 -4.93 15.74
C GLN A 91 14.75 -4.06 16.39
N SER A 92 14.66 -2.74 16.26
CA SER A 92 15.66 -1.80 16.79
C SER A 92 15.51 -1.50 18.28
N ALA A 93 14.27 -1.49 18.78
CA ALA A 93 13.98 -1.07 20.15
C ALA A 93 14.09 -2.21 21.17
N GLY A 94 14.10 -3.46 20.71
CA GLY A 94 13.84 -4.59 21.60
C GLY A 94 15.00 -5.07 22.48
N ARG A 95 16.25 -4.60 22.31
CA ARG A 95 17.39 -5.30 22.94
C ARG A 95 18.49 -4.34 23.36
N SER A 96 18.24 -3.57 24.42
CA SER A 96 19.19 -2.59 24.96
C SER A 96 20.31 -3.21 25.78
N ALA A 97 20.16 -4.46 26.22
CA ALA A 97 21.17 -5.19 26.96
C ALA A 97 21.73 -6.34 26.12
N VAL A 98 23.03 -6.57 26.27
CA VAL A 98 23.75 -7.68 25.63
C VAL A 98 24.48 -8.45 26.72
N ALA A 99 24.40 -9.77 26.69
CA ALA A 99 25.13 -10.65 27.59
C ALA A 99 25.83 -11.77 26.82
N ASP A 100 27.02 -12.13 27.28
CA ASP A 100 27.71 -13.35 26.88
C ASP A 100 27.09 -14.53 27.62
N CYS A 101 26.47 -15.43 26.88
CA CYS A 101 25.80 -16.61 27.42
C CYS A 101 26.51 -17.89 26.95
N VAL A 102 26.57 -18.89 27.82
CA VAL A 102 27.09 -20.21 27.44
C VAL A 102 25.93 -21.10 27.02
N VAL A 103 26.03 -21.73 25.84
CA VAL A 103 25.06 -22.71 25.36
C VAL A 103 25.25 -24.00 26.14
N VAL A 104 24.24 -24.40 26.91
CA VAL A 104 24.30 -25.63 27.72
C VAL A 104 23.90 -26.85 26.89
N ARG A 105 22.86 -26.70 26.07
CA ARG A 105 22.30 -27.78 25.25
C ARG A 105 21.57 -27.22 24.04
N VAL A 106 21.80 -27.82 22.88
CA VAL A 106 21.05 -27.57 21.65
C VAL A 106 20.22 -28.80 21.30
N TRP A 107 18.94 -28.59 20.98
CA TRP A 107 18.09 -29.62 20.38
C TRP A 107 17.33 -29.04 19.18
N ALA A 108 17.00 -29.92 18.24
CA ALA A 108 16.29 -29.56 17.02
C ALA A 108 14.85 -30.05 17.10
N GLU A 109 13.90 -29.19 16.77
CA GLU A 109 12.50 -29.53 16.57
C GLU A 109 12.15 -29.27 15.10
N THR A 110 11.87 -30.33 14.34
CA THR A 110 11.37 -30.18 12.97
C THR A 110 9.89 -29.87 13.03
N ARG A 111 9.49 -28.74 12.42
CA ARG A 111 8.08 -28.38 12.23
C ARG A 111 7.72 -28.47 10.77
N GLU A 112 6.61 -29.14 10.49
CA GLU A 112 5.97 -29.08 9.18
C GLU A 112 5.37 -27.67 9.01
N SER A 113 5.84 -26.95 8.00
CA SER A 113 5.27 -25.66 7.65
C SER A 113 3.96 -25.89 6.90
N PHE A 114 2.84 -25.46 7.49
CA PHE A 114 1.53 -25.45 6.81
C PHE A 114 1.51 -24.37 5.74
N GLY A 115 1.91 -24.73 4.52
CA GLY A 115 1.86 -23.87 3.35
C GLY A 115 1.98 -24.70 2.07
N GLU A 116 1.38 -24.20 0.99
CA GLU A 116 1.39 -24.83 -0.33
C GLU A 116 2.82 -24.78 -0.90
N GLY A 117 3.59 -25.83 -0.60
CA GLY A 117 5.05 -25.88 -0.81
C GLY A 117 5.87 -26.37 0.40
N GLY A 118 5.21 -26.87 1.46
CA GLY A 118 5.72 -27.37 2.75
C GLY A 118 7.17 -27.85 2.78
N ALA A 119 8.11 -26.91 2.88
CA ALA A 119 9.46 -27.22 3.28
C ALA A 119 9.46 -27.51 4.79
N GLU A 120 10.05 -28.64 5.18
CA GLU A 120 10.34 -28.91 6.59
C GLU A 120 11.25 -27.80 7.13
N LYS A 121 10.85 -27.19 8.24
CA LYS A 121 11.64 -26.16 8.91
C LYS A 121 12.16 -26.72 10.23
N THR A 122 13.47 -26.90 10.34
CA THR A 122 14.12 -27.28 11.59
C THR A 122 14.37 -26.05 12.44
N LEU A 123 13.77 -26.02 13.63
CA LEU A 123 13.98 -24.98 14.64
C LEU A 123 14.98 -25.49 15.68
N HIS A 124 16.09 -24.79 15.88
CA HIS A 124 17.10 -25.14 16.87
C HIS A 124 16.86 -24.38 18.17
N HIS A 125 16.50 -25.11 19.22
CA HIS A 125 16.36 -24.59 20.57
C HIS A 125 17.68 -24.73 21.32
N HIS A 126 18.15 -23.62 21.88
CA HIS A 126 19.38 -23.50 22.63
C HIS A 126 19.00 -23.16 24.07
N THR A 127 19.41 -23.98 25.03
CA THR A 127 19.42 -23.59 26.45
C THR A 127 20.67 -22.80 26.75
N LEU A 128 20.48 -21.70 27.43
CA LEU A 128 21.52 -20.72 27.70
C LEU A 128 21.72 -20.56 29.20
N ARG A 129 22.98 -20.40 29.60
CA ARG A 129 23.37 -19.96 30.93
C ARG A 129 23.94 -18.55 30.79
N CYS A 130 23.09 -17.57 31.03
CA CYS A 130 23.44 -16.15 30.98
C CYS A 130 23.70 -15.58 32.39
N PRO A 131 24.56 -14.55 32.53
CA PRO A 131 24.66 -13.79 33.76
C PRO A 131 23.29 -13.16 34.10
N GLY A 132 22.85 -13.29 35.34
CA GLY A 132 21.51 -12.85 35.77
C GLY A 132 20.37 -13.83 35.43
N GLY A 133 20.67 -14.97 34.80
CA GLY A 133 19.70 -16.07 34.60
C GLY A 133 18.66 -15.86 33.49
N TYR A 134 18.74 -14.77 32.74
CA TYR A 134 17.86 -14.50 31.60
C TYR A 134 18.68 -13.98 30.41
N PRO A 135 18.39 -14.41 29.17
CA PRO A 135 17.44 -15.45 28.78
C PRO A 135 17.94 -16.88 29.07
N ALA A 136 17.04 -17.81 29.39
CA ALA A 136 17.39 -19.22 29.63
C ALA A 136 17.26 -20.10 28.38
N THR A 137 16.49 -19.65 27.38
CA THR A 137 16.24 -20.36 26.13
C THR A 137 16.26 -19.39 24.95
N LEU A 138 16.70 -19.88 23.80
CA LEU A 138 16.75 -19.16 22.54
C LEU A 138 16.44 -20.10 21.38
N ALA A 139 15.49 -19.73 20.52
CA ALA A 139 15.11 -20.53 19.35
C ALA A 139 15.57 -19.81 18.08
N GLU A 140 16.31 -20.51 17.23
CA GLU A 140 16.88 -19.96 16.00
C GLU A 140 16.74 -20.98 14.86
N ASP A 141 16.59 -20.48 13.63
CA ASP A 141 16.41 -21.33 12.43
C ASP A 141 17.70 -22.08 12.02
N ARG A 142 18.82 -21.77 12.68
CA ARG A 142 20.12 -22.39 12.48
C ARG A 142 20.81 -22.59 13.82
N ARG A 143 21.68 -23.59 13.88
CA ARG A 143 22.57 -23.77 15.04
C ARG A 143 23.54 -22.59 15.12
N VAL A 144 23.51 -21.86 16.23
CA VAL A 144 24.33 -20.64 16.42
C VAL A 144 25.71 -20.99 16.98
N ALA A 145 25.74 -21.92 17.93
CA ALA A 145 26.95 -22.42 18.56
C ALA A 145 26.78 -23.89 18.98
N PRO A 146 27.87 -24.66 19.12
CA PRO A 146 27.83 -25.99 19.73
C PRO A 146 27.56 -25.92 21.24
N ASP A 147 27.29 -27.08 21.85
CA ASP A 147 27.17 -27.19 23.30
C ASP A 147 28.51 -26.80 23.96
N GLY A 148 28.43 -26.02 25.04
CA GLY A 148 29.57 -25.38 25.70
C GLY A 148 30.08 -24.10 25.01
N GLY A 149 29.58 -23.76 23.82
CA GLY A 149 29.97 -22.55 23.10
C GLY A 149 29.42 -21.28 23.73
N THR A 150 30.15 -20.17 23.57
CA THR A 150 29.69 -18.83 23.99
C THR A 150 28.97 -18.12 22.86
N VAL A 151 27.85 -17.46 23.17
CA VAL A 151 27.06 -16.66 22.24
C VAL A 151 26.70 -15.32 22.87
N ARG A 152 26.83 -14.24 22.09
CA ARG A 152 26.35 -12.91 22.48
C ARG A 152 24.87 -12.80 22.19
N VAL A 153 24.08 -12.60 23.23
CA VAL A 153 22.62 -12.51 23.13
C VAL A 153 22.17 -11.13 23.54
N ALA A 154 21.47 -10.47 22.64
CA ALA A 154 20.81 -9.22 22.90
C ALA A 154 19.41 -9.53 23.49
N TYR A 155 19.02 -8.85 24.56
CA TYR A 155 17.75 -9.09 25.25
C TYR A 155 17.13 -7.80 25.81
N ASP A 156 15.82 -7.82 26.05
CA ASP A 156 15.11 -6.78 26.79
C ASP A 156 15.06 -7.13 28.29
N PRO A 157 15.65 -6.33 29.19
CA PRO A 157 15.48 -6.52 30.63
C PRO A 157 14.01 -6.51 31.07
N ARG A 158 13.14 -5.81 30.35
CA ARG A 158 11.69 -5.73 30.62
C ARG A 158 10.89 -6.86 29.96
N ARG A 159 11.55 -7.78 29.24
CA ARG A 159 10.96 -8.97 28.60
C ARG A 159 9.80 -8.66 27.64
N ARG A 160 9.79 -7.48 27.01
CA ARG A 160 8.76 -7.12 26.03
C ARG A 160 9.02 -7.76 24.67
N VAL A 161 10.30 -7.95 24.34
CA VAL A 161 10.76 -8.54 23.08
C VAL A 161 11.57 -9.81 23.36
N GLY A 162 11.41 -10.82 22.51
CA GLY A 162 12.15 -12.07 22.61
C GLY A 162 13.67 -11.86 22.43
N PRO A 163 14.50 -12.62 23.17
CA PRO A 163 15.95 -12.56 23.01
C PRO A 163 16.35 -12.97 21.59
N ALA A 164 17.45 -12.41 21.08
CA ALA A 164 18.03 -12.81 19.79
C ALA A 164 19.55 -12.75 19.86
N VAL A 165 20.21 -13.52 18.99
CA VAL A 165 21.66 -13.43 18.83
C VAL A 165 22.03 -12.03 18.34
N GLU A 166 23.08 -11.45 18.92
CA GLU A 166 23.60 -10.17 18.46
C GLU A 166 24.03 -10.26 16.99
N GLY A 167 23.50 -9.36 16.15
CA GLY A 167 23.80 -9.33 14.72
C GLY A 167 23.07 -10.35 13.85
N SER A 168 22.21 -11.23 14.39
CA SER A 168 21.40 -12.14 13.55
C SER A 168 20.33 -11.41 12.75
N THR A 169 19.81 -10.32 13.32
CA THR A 169 18.83 -9.46 12.67
C THR A 169 19.55 -8.29 12.01
N SER A 170 19.74 -8.36 10.70
CA SER A 170 20.17 -7.20 9.92
C SER A 170 18.97 -6.25 9.77
N PRO A 171 18.96 -5.07 10.43
CA PRO A 171 17.87 -4.11 10.30
C PRO A 171 17.75 -3.58 8.86
N TRP A 172 18.82 -3.75 8.07
CA TRP A 172 18.91 -3.27 6.70
C TRP A 172 18.14 -4.14 5.71
N ARG A 173 17.99 -5.45 5.93
CA ARG A 173 17.27 -6.32 4.99
C ARG A 173 15.82 -5.86 4.73
N PRO A 174 14.97 -5.64 5.76
CA PRO A 174 13.64 -5.12 5.53
C PRO A 174 13.69 -3.70 4.95
N ALA A 175 14.58 -2.82 5.41
CA ALA A 175 14.72 -1.47 4.86
C ALA A 175 15.09 -1.47 3.36
N LEU A 176 16.01 -2.35 2.96
CA LEU A 176 16.45 -2.54 1.57
C LEU A 176 15.38 -3.18 0.69
N LEU A 177 14.46 -3.97 1.25
CA LEU A 177 13.28 -4.47 0.53
C LEU A 177 12.16 -3.42 0.46
N ALA A 178 12.05 -2.55 1.48
CA ALA A 178 11.12 -1.42 1.48
C ALA A 178 11.45 -0.41 0.38
N ALA A 179 12.72 -0.05 0.26
CA ALA A 179 13.18 1.00 -0.63
C ALA A 179 12.74 0.80 -2.10
N PRO A 180 12.93 -0.37 -2.74
CA PRO A 180 12.48 -0.60 -4.12
C PRO A 180 10.95 -0.67 -4.22
N LEU A 181 10.25 -1.19 -3.21
CA LEU A 181 8.78 -1.18 -3.16
C LEU A 181 8.25 0.26 -3.13
N LEU A 182 8.85 1.10 -2.29
CA LEU A 182 8.52 2.51 -2.22
C LEU A 182 8.86 3.21 -3.54
N ALA A 183 10.07 3.01 -4.07
CA ALA A 183 10.51 3.61 -5.32
C ALA A 183 9.63 3.20 -6.52
N ALA A 184 9.23 1.93 -6.60
CA ALA A 184 8.32 1.43 -7.62
C ALA A 184 6.93 2.07 -7.50
N ALA A 185 6.41 2.22 -6.28
CA ALA A 185 5.15 2.93 -6.04
C ALA A 185 5.24 4.40 -6.49
N THR A 186 6.32 5.10 -6.15
CA THR A 186 6.52 6.50 -6.55
C THR A 186 6.70 6.65 -8.07
N ALA A 187 7.45 5.74 -8.69
CA ALA A 187 7.68 5.74 -10.14
C ALA A 187 6.38 5.46 -10.92
N GLY A 188 5.53 4.54 -10.42
CA GLY A 188 4.22 4.27 -10.99
C GLY A 188 3.31 5.50 -11.00
N ALA A 189 3.25 6.22 -9.86
CA ALA A 189 2.49 7.46 -9.75
C ALA A 189 2.99 8.54 -10.73
N TRP A 190 4.32 8.67 -10.90
CA TRP A 190 4.91 9.63 -11.84
C TRP A 190 4.56 9.33 -13.29
N ARG A 191 4.66 8.05 -13.71
CA ARG A 191 4.40 7.64 -15.09
C ARG A 191 2.94 7.89 -15.47
N PHE A 192 2.01 7.57 -14.57
CA PHE A 192 0.58 7.80 -14.83
C PHE A 192 0.24 9.30 -14.89
N SER A 193 0.83 10.12 -14.01
CA SER A 193 0.65 11.58 -14.04
C SER A 193 1.15 12.24 -15.33
N ARG A 194 2.17 11.65 -15.99
CA ARG A 194 2.69 12.15 -17.26
C ARG A 194 1.77 11.77 -18.41
N ALA A 195 1.27 10.54 -18.43
CA ALA A 195 0.32 10.08 -19.43
C ALA A 195 -0.99 10.91 -19.42
N ASP A 196 -1.57 11.18 -18.24
CA ASP A 196 -2.78 12.03 -18.16
C ASP A 196 -2.51 13.47 -18.62
N ARG A 197 -1.35 14.03 -18.28
CA ARG A 197 -0.94 15.35 -18.77
C ARG A 197 -0.76 15.40 -20.28
N GLN A 198 -0.21 14.35 -20.89
CA GLN A 198 -0.09 14.23 -22.34
C GLN A 198 -1.46 14.13 -22.99
N ALA A 199 -2.34 13.24 -22.50
CA ALA A 199 -3.69 13.09 -23.03
C ALA A 199 -4.51 14.40 -22.93
N ARG A 200 -4.36 15.16 -21.84
CA ARG A 200 -4.99 16.50 -21.71
C ARG A 200 -4.39 17.54 -22.66
N ARG A 201 -3.08 17.49 -22.91
CA ARG A 201 -2.43 18.38 -23.89
C ARG A 201 -2.91 18.07 -25.30
N GLU A 202 -2.94 16.79 -25.69
CA GLU A 202 -3.45 16.36 -27.00
C GLU A 202 -4.92 16.77 -27.21
N ARG A 203 -5.76 16.64 -26.18
CA ARG A 203 -7.15 17.14 -26.24
C ARG A 203 -7.21 18.65 -26.47
N ARG A 204 -6.42 19.43 -25.73
CA ARG A 204 -6.35 20.89 -25.89
C ARG A 204 -5.83 21.29 -27.27
N GLU A 205 -4.78 20.63 -27.76
CA GLU A 205 -4.25 20.88 -29.10
C GLU A 205 -5.25 20.53 -30.19
N ARG A 206 -6.02 19.46 -30.01
CA ARG A 206 -7.10 19.09 -30.93
C ARG A 206 -8.22 20.13 -30.93
N GLU A 207 -8.67 20.57 -29.75
CA GLU A 207 -9.66 21.64 -29.59
C GLU A 207 -9.17 22.96 -30.22
N GLU A 208 -7.89 23.31 -30.04
CA GLU A 208 -7.30 24.50 -30.64
C GLU A 208 -7.20 24.39 -32.16
N ARG A 209 -6.84 23.22 -32.70
CA ARG A 209 -6.84 22.97 -34.16
C ARG A 209 -8.25 23.08 -34.73
N GLU A 210 -9.24 22.51 -34.07
CA GLU A 210 -10.65 22.60 -34.45
C GLU A 210 -11.15 24.05 -34.40
N ALA A 211 -10.73 24.84 -33.40
CA ALA A 211 -11.05 26.27 -33.31
C ALA A 211 -10.39 27.10 -34.43
N ARG A 212 -9.12 26.84 -34.76
CA ARG A 212 -8.38 27.55 -35.82
C ARG A 212 -8.90 27.24 -37.23
N HIS A 213 -9.34 26.01 -37.47
CA HIS A 213 -9.87 25.62 -38.79
C HIS A 213 -11.33 26.06 -38.98
N GLY A 214 -11.93 26.67 -37.96
CA GLY A 214 -13.36 26.94 -37.89
C GLY A 214 -14.18 25.65 -37.99
N PRO A 215 -15.49 25.70 -37.72
CA PRO A 215 -16.36 24.69 -38.29
C PRO A 215 -16.19 24.79 -39.80
N SER A 216 -15.34 23.92 -40.36
CA SER A 216 -15.27 23.68 -41.80
C SER A 216 -16.71 23.65 -42.23
N SER A 217 -17.08 24.64 -43.04
CA SER A 217 -18.37 24.72 -43.68
C SER A 217 -18.49 23.43 -44.48
N ARG A 218 -19.00 22.38 -43.84
CA ARG A 218 -19.56 21.22 -44.51
C ARG A 218 -20.62 21.85 -45.37
N ARG A 219 -20.25 22.10 -46.63
CA ARG A 219 -21.21 22.40 -47.68
C ARG A 219 -22.30 21.36 -47.48
N PRO A 220 -23.55 21.76 -47.25
CA PRO A 220 -24.64 20.80 -47.29
C PRO A 220 -24.45 20.01 -48.59
N PRO A 221 -24.50 18.67 -48.55
CA PRO A 221 -24.37 17.86 -49.75
C PRO A 221 -25.33 18.46 -50.78
N GLY A 222 -24.75 18.95 -51.87
CA GLY A 222 -25.48 19.71 -52.87
C GLY A 222 -26.71 18.92 -53.27
N GLY A 223 -27.86 19.58 -53.15
CA GLY A 223 -29.11 19.08 -53.69
C GLY A 223 -28.99 18.94 -55.20
N GLY A 224 -28.54 17.77 -55.64
CA GLY A 224 -28.72 17.31 -57.00
C GLY A 224 -30.21 17.03 -57.18
N ARG A 225 -30.96 18.03 -57.67
CA ARG A 225 -32.22 17.80 -58.35
C ARG A 225 -31.93 16.98 -59.61
N GLY A 226 -32.17 15.68 -59.54
CA GLY A 226 -32.43 14.82 -60.69
C GLY A 226 -33.81 14.22 -60.49
N ALA A 227 -34.77 14.71 -61.26
CA ALA A 227 -36.15 14.25 -61.27
C ALA A 227 -36.27 12.84 -61.86
N GLY A 228 -37.22 12.05 -61.34
CA GLY A 228 -37.80 10.93 -62.08
C GLY A 228 -38.08 9.70 -61.24
N GLY A 229 -39.37 9.45 -60.96
CA GLY A 229 -39.90 8.08 -60.96
C GLY A 229 -40.19 7.46 -59.60
N GLU A 230 -41.50 7.40 -59.33
CA GLU A 230 -42.20 6.29 -58.68
C GLU A 230 -42.29 6.24 -57.15
N GLU A 231 -43.50 6.63 -56.76
CA GLU A 231 -44.29 6.27 -55.59
C GLU A 231 -43.98 4.87 -55.02
N GLY A 232 -43.41 4.88 -53.81
CA GLY A 232 -43.34 3.73 -52.94
C GLY A 232 -43.61 4.17 -51.51
N TRP A 233 -44.89 4.23 -51.13
CA TRP A 233 -45.29 4.42 -49.74
C TRP A 233 -44.89 3.17 -48.94
N SER A 234 -43.98 3.32 -47.98
CA SER A 234 -43.92 2.40 -46.84
C SER A 234 -43.66 3.17 -45.56
N VAL A 235 -44.72 3.21 -44.75
CA VAL A 235 -44.80 3.76 -43.41
C VAL A 235 -43.79 3.06 -42.50
N ARG A 236 -42.85 3.80 -41.91
CA ARG A 236 -42.20 3.39 -40.65
C ARG A 236 -42.30 4.50 -39.63
N GLY A 237 -43.05 4.19 -38.58
CA GLY A 237 -43.51 5.11 -37.56
C GLY A 237 -42.41 5.72 -36.69
N ARG A 238 -42.75 6.90 -36.22
CA ARG A 238 -42.19 7.66 -35.11
C ARG A 238 -41.71 6.78 -33.95
N GLY A 239 -40.59 7.16 -33.35
CA GLY A 239 -40.33 6.80 -31.95
C GLY A 239 -38.88 6.93 -31.52
N ARG A 240 -38.49 8.16 -31.13
CA ARG A 240 -37.44 8.50 -30.14
C ARG A 240 -36.33 7.45 -29.97
N GLY A 241 -35.22 7.63 -30.67
CA GLY A 241 -34.01 6.82 -30.50
C GLY A 241 -33.38 7.05 -29.12
N TRP A 242 -33.29 5.96 -28.36
CA TRP A 242 -32.78 5.86 -27.01
C TRP A 242 -31.26 5.88 -26.97
N TRP A 243 -30.71 6.48 -25.91
CA TRP A 243 -29.31 6.35 -25.54
C TRP A 243 -28.99 4.87 -25.24
N LEU A 244 -27.98 4.32 -25.92
CA LEU A 244 -27.40 3.01 -25.61
C LEU A 244 -26.66 3.07 -24.25
N ARG A 245 -27.39 2.83 -23.17
CA ARG A 245 -26.84 2.53 -21.85
C ARG A 245 -26.50 1.04 -21.82
N ARG A 246 -25.21 0.69 -21.69
CA ARG A 246 -24.74 -0.70 -21.47
C ARG A 246 -25.50 -1.31 -20.28
N GLY A 247 -26.36 -2.28 -20.56
CA GLY A 247 -26.97 -3.10 -19.53
C GLY A 247 -25.93 -3.98 -18.85
N ARG A 248 -25.73 -3.78 -17.54
CA ARG A 248 -25.24 -4.86 -16.67
C ARG A 248 -26.36 -5.91 -16.61
N ARG A 249 -26.04 -7.14 -16.99
CA ARG A 249 -26.88 -8.32 -16.75
C ARG A 249 -27.23 -8.40 -15.25
N PRO A 250 -28.51 -8.51 -14.86
CA PRO A 250 -28.85 -9.15 -13.60
C PRO A 250 -28.67 -10.66 -13.78
N SER A 251 -27.77 -11.22 -13.00
CA SER A 251 -27.65 -12.67 -12.77
C SER A 251 -28.99 -13.20 -12.28
N GLY A 252 -29.54 -14.17 -13.02
CA GLY A 252 -30.78 -14.85 -12.69
C GLY A 252 -30.74 -15.46 -11.29
N GLY A 253 -31.86 -15.35 -10.60
CA GLY A 253 -32.09 -16.00 -9.32
C GLY A 253 -32.24 -17.52 -9.46
N ARG A 254 -31.77 -18.23 -8.44
CA ARG A 254 -32.31 -19.54 -8.05
C ARG A 254 -33.24 -19.31 -6.85
N ARG A 255 -34.51 -19.69 -6.99
CA ARG A 255 -35.45 -19.83 -5.88
C ARG A 255 -35.11 -21.11 -5.09
N PRO A 256 -35.22 -21.11 -3.75
CA PRO A 256 -35.25 -22.33 -2.97
C PRO A 256 -36.63 -23.00 -3.11
N ARG A 257 -36.63 -24.31 -3.42
CA ARG A 257 -37.78 -25.20 -3.25
C ARG A 257 -38.00 -25.39 -1.74
N ARG A 258 -39.17 -24.98 -1.24
CA ARG A 258 -39.74 -25.55 -0.02
C ARG A 258 -40.33 -26.90 -0.39
N GLY A 259 -39.82 -27.97 0.20
CA GLY A 259 -40.49 -29.26 0.30
C GLY A 259 -40.83 -29.47 1.77
N TRP A 260 -42.09 -29.84 2.00
CA TRP A 260 -42.63 -30.33 3.27
C TRP A 260 -42.13 -31.76 3.51
#